data_AF-A0A851ZGA3-F1
#
_entry.id   AF-A0A851ZGA3-F1
#
_cell.length_a   1.000
_cell.length_b   1.000
_cell.length_c   1.000
_cell.angle_alpha   90.00
_cell.angle_beta   90.00
_cell.angle_gamma   90.00
#
_symmetry.space_group_name_H-M   'P 1'
#
loop_
_entity.id
_entity.type
_entity.pdbx_description
1 polymer ?
#
loop_
_entity_poly.entity_id
_entity_poly.type
_entity_poly.pdbx_seq_one_letter_code
_entity_poly.pdbx_strand_id
1 'polypeptide(L)'
;PPVMLVELFFQAACVSLFLPGGQGRVYPGRKKSASFAVERRRVGPHVCFSSFGSGCCPGWMLAPGSGQCTLPLCSFGCGSGLCIAPNLCSCPDGEQGITCPEPPGTCGEYGCDLSCNHGGCQEVARVCPLGFSMAETANGVRCTDIDECLSAACEGLCVNTEGGFVCECGPGLQLSADRHSCQDTDECLATPCQHRCKNSLGSYRCSCRPGYHLHGNRHSCV
;
A
#
# COMPACT_ATOMS: atom_id res chain seq x y z
N PRO A 1 11.70 -44.17 31.41
CA PRO A 1 10.68 -43.90 32.48
C PRO A 1 10.37 -42.39 32.54
N PRO A 2 9.15 -41.96 32.95
CA PRO A 2 8.56 -40.63 32.68
C PRO A 2 8.65 -39.67 33.92
N VAL A 3 7.96 -38.52 34.10
CA VAL A 3 6.64 -37.98 33.62
C VAL A 3 6.62 -36.42 33.58
N MET A 4 5.43 -35.79 33.58
CA MET A 4 5.11 -34.34 33.64
C MET A 4 5.39 -33.54 32.34
N LEU A 5 4.41 -33.15 31.50
CA LEU A 5 2.95 -33.35 31.47
C LEU A 5 2.07 -32.45 32.38
N VAL A 6 1.57 -31.33 31.82
CA VAL A 6 0.34 -30.56 32.17
C VAL A 6 -0.17 -29.98 30.83
N GLU A 7 -1.17 -30.53 30.13
CA GLU A 7 -2.62 -30.65 30.37
C GLU A 7 -3.39 -29.32 30.54
N LEU A 8 -4.24 -29.00 29.54
CA LEU A 8 -5.42 -28.13 29.67
C LEU A 8 -6.40 -28.36 28.50
N PHE A 9 -7.15 -29.46 28.61
CA PHE A 9 -8.55 -29.64 28.21
C PHE A 9 -9.22 -28.62 27.27
N PHE A 10 -9.90 -29.15 26.24
CA PHE A 10 -11.37 -29.10 26.24
C PHE A 10 -11.95 -30.35 25.54
N GLN A 11 -12.61 -31.22 26.32
CA GLN A 11 -13.45 -32.30 25.80
C GLN A 11 -14.89 -31.81 25.65
N ALA A 12 -15.56 -32.21 24.58
CA ALA A 12 -17.01 -32.28 24.52
C ALA A 12 -17.40 -33.55 23.75
N ALA A 13 -17.96 -34.53 24.44
CA ALA A 13 -18.47 -35.77 23.85
C ALA A 13 -20.00 -35.70 23.71
N CYS A 14 -20.53 -36.22 22.60
CA CYS A 14 -21.92 -36.68 22.50
C CYS A 14 -22.00 -37.70 21.34
N VAL A 15 -21.85 -38.99 21.64
CA VAL A 15 -22.95 -39.94 21.92
C VAL A 15 -23.76 -40.27 20.67
N SER A 16 -23.50 -41.45 20.11
CA SER A 16 -24.30 -42.06 19.06
C SER A 16 -25.61 -42.63 19.64
N LEU A 17 -26.76 -42.19 19.12
CA LEU A 17 -28.06 -42.78 19.43
C LEU A 17 -28.62 -43.52 18.21
N PHE A 18 -28.63 -44.85 18.29
CA PHE A 18 -29.44 -45.71 17.42
C PHE A 18 -30.79 -45.99 18.10
N LEU A 19 -31.90 -45.71 17.41
CA LEU A 19 -33.19 -46.36 17.67
C LEU A 19 -33.92 -46.67 16.34
N PRO A 20 -34.78 -47.70 16.29
CA PRO A 20 -35.25 -48.28 15.04
C PRO A 20 -36.72 -47.96 14.68
N GLY A 21 -37.05 -48.10 13.39
CA GLY A 21 -38.42 -48.38 12.92
C GLY A 21 -39.22 -47.18 12.41
N GLY A 22 -39.49 -47.18 11.10
CA GLY A 22 -40.42 -46.25 10.45
C GLY A 22 -40.64 -46.62 8.99
N GLN A 23 -41.80 -47.20 8.66
CA GLN A 23 -42.17 -47.56 7.29
C GLN A 23 -42.59 -46.32 6.48
N GLY A 24 -42.22 -46.22 5.20
CA GLY A 24 -42.89 -45.23 4.33
C GLY A 24 -42.27 -44.92 2.97
N ARG A 25 -42.90 -45.47 1.92
CA ARG A 25 -42.98 -44.95 0.53
C ARG A 25 -41.72 -44.98 -0.35
N VAL A 26 -41.75 -45.97 -1.24
CA VAL A 26 -41.06 -45.97 -2.54
C VAL A 26 -41.56 -44.80 -3.41
N TYR A 27 -40.63 -44.01 -3.94
CA TYR A 27 -40.85 -43.14 -5.10
C TYR A 27 -39.83 -43.51 -6.20
N PRO A 28 -40.24 -43.73 -7.46
CA PRO A 28 -39.33 -44.12 -8.53
C PRO A 28 -38.58 -42.90 -9.07
N GLY A 29 -37.30 -42.74 -8.70
CA GLY A 29 -36.55 -41.50 -8.95
C GLY A 29 -35.11 -41.71 -9.43
N ARG A 30 -34.95 -42.00 -10.73
CA ARG A 30 -33.68 -41.99 -11.50
C ARG A 30 -32.53 -42.85 -10.95
N LYS A 31 -32.18 -43.90 -11.71
CA LYS A 31 -30.84 -44.50 -11.67
C LYS A 31 -29.81 -43.40 -12.00
N LYS A 32 -29.16 -42.79 -11.00
CA LYS A 32 -27.87 -42.13 -11.25
C LYS A 32 -26.89 -43.25 -11.57
N SER A 33 -26.53 -43.35 -12.85
CA SER A 33 -25.46 -44.24 -13.30
C SER A 33 -24.22 -43.94 -12.45
N ALA A 34 -23.77 -44.94 -11.69
CA ALA A 34 -22.49 -44.88 -11.01
C ALA A 34 -21.38 -45.06 -12.06
N SER A 35 -21.25 -44.04 -12.93
CA SER A 35 -20.00 -43.84 -13.64
C SER A 35 -19.00 -43.46 -12.57
N PHE A 36 -18.20 -44.44 -12.13
CA PHE A 36 -16.91 -44.18 -11.53
C PHE A 36 -16.08 -43.46 -12.60
N ALA A 37 -16.25 -42.13 -12.68
CA ALA A 37 -15.23 -41.28 -13.22
C ALA A 37 -14.01 -41.54 -12.34
N VAL A 38 -13.07 -42.32 -12.85
CA VAL A 38 -11.73 -42.40 -12.28
C VAL A 38 -11.21 -40.97 -12.36
N GLU A 39 -11.30 -40.26 -11.24
CA GLU A 39 -10.84 -38.90 -11.10
C GLU A 39 -9.36 -38.93 -11.45
N ARG A 40 -9.03 -38.46 -12.66
CA ARG A 40 -7.71 -38.66 -13.24
C ARG A 40 -6.74 -37.80 -12.47
N ARG A 41 -6.21 -38.38 -11.39
CA ARG A 41 -5.16 -37.77 -10.59
C ARG A 41 -4.07 -37.36 -11.54
N ARG A 42 -3.80 -36.06 -11.56
CA ARG A 42 -2.63 -35.50 -12.19
C ARG A 42 -1.43 -36.15 -11.51
N VAL A 43 -0.50 -36.65 -12.30
CA VAL A 43 0.76 -37.23 -11.83
C VAL A 43 1.85 -36.64 -12.72
N GLY A 44 2.93 -36.18 -12.10
CA GLY A 44 3.98 -35.44 -12.78
C GLY A 44 4.76 -34.55 -11.80
N PRO A 45 5.73 -33.77 -12.31
CA PRO A 45 6.50 -32.83 -11.52
C PRO A 45 5.59 -31.76 -10.89
N HIS A 46 5.92 -31.35 -9.66
CA HIS A 46 5.24 -30.33 -8.86
C HIS A 46 3.70 -30.46 -8.81
N VAL A 47 3.20 -31.69 -8.74
CA VAL A 47 1.78 -31.97 -8.47
C VAL A 47 1.57 -32.26 -6.99
N CYS A 48 0.64 -31.53 -6.38
CA CYS A 48 0.23 -31.69 -4.99
C CYS A 48 -1.15 -32.35 -4.90
N PHE A 49 -1.36 -33.16 -3.87
CA PHE A 49 -2.62 -33.89 -3.62
C PHE A 49 -3.37 -33.27 -2.43
N SER A 50 -4.70 -33.24 -2.56
CA SER A 50 -5.64 -32.75 -1.55
C SER A 50 -6.81 -33.72 -1.41
N SER A 51 -7.62 -33.57 -0.37
CA SER A 51 -8.89 -34.30 -0.19
C SER A 51 -9.87 -34.06 -1.34
N PHE A 52 -9.74 -32.94 -2.05
CA PHE A 52 -10.60 -32.53 -3.16
C PHE A 52 -10.00 -32.78 -4.56
N GLY A 53 -8.84 -33.45 -4.68
CA GLY A 53 -8.24 -33.78 -5.97
C GLY A 53 -6.72 -33.60 -6.04
N SER A 54 -6.20 -33.30 -7.23
CA SER A 54 -4.77 -33.12 -7.51
C SER A 54 -4.54 -31.94 -8.46
N GLY A 55 -3.68 -31.01 -8.05
CA GLY A 55 -3.38 -29.79 -8.81
C GLY A 55 -1.89 -29.45 -8.76
N CYS A 56 -1.49 -28.36 -9.40
CA CYS A 56 -0.11 -27.88 -9.25
C CYS A 56 0.14 -27.42 -7.82
N CYS A 57 1.34 -27.69 -7.31
CA CYS A 57 1.77 -27.18 -6.01
C CYS A 57 1.84 -25.63 -6.02
N PRO A 58 1.75 -24.96 -4.86
CA PRO A 58 1.94 -23.52 -4.77
C PRO A 58 3.22 -23.07 -5.48
N GLY A 59 3.12 -22.00 -6.27
CA GLY A 59 4.23 -21.51 -7.09
C GLY A 59 4.39 -22.17 -8.46
N TRP A 60 3.57 -23.16 -8.82
CA TRP A 60 3.65 -23.85 -10.12
C TRP A 60 2.32 -23.81 -10.86
N MET A 61 2.39 -23.75 -12.19
CA MET A 61 1.23 -23.77 -13.08
C MET A 61 1.46 -24.70 -14.28
N LEU A 62 0.39 -24.96 -15.04
CA LEU A 62 0.41 -25.83 -16.20
C LEU A 62 1.19 -25.19 -17.35
N ALA A 63 2.25 -25.83 -17.81
CA ALA A 63 2.93 -25.44 -19.04
C ALA A 63 2.01 -25.68 -20.26
N PRO A 64 1.88 -24.69 -21.17
CA PRO A 64 1.10 -24.85 -22.39
C PRO A 64 1.68 -25.99 -23.26
N GLY A 65 0.80 -26.77 -23.89
CA GLY A 65 1.17 -27.94 -24.69
C GLY A 65 1.35 -29.23 -23.88
N SER A 66 2.21 -29.25 -22.85
CA SER A 66 2.44 -30.47 -22.05
C SER A 66 1.33 -30.73 -21.01
N GLY A 67 0.68 -29.67 -20.51
CA GLY A 67 -0.28 -29.79 -19.43
C GLY A 67 0.32 -30.36 -18.14
N GLN A 68 1.63 -30.20 -17.92
CA GLN A 68 2.31 -30.57 -16.67
C GLN A 68 2.62 -29.34 -15.83
N CYS A 69 2.75 -29.49 -14.52
CA CYS A 69 3.00 -28.40 -13.58
C CYS A 69 4.48 -27.96 -13.57
N THR A 70 5.03 -27.61 -14.74
CA THR A 70 6.46 -27.33 -14.94
C THR A 70 6.76 -25.85 -15.18
N LEU A 71 5.75 -24.98 -15.23
CA LEU A 71 5.95 -23.55 -15.41
C LEU A 71 5.87 -22.85 -14.03
N PRO A 72 6.94 -22.19 -13.55
CA PRO A 72 6.94 -21.52 -12.26
C PRO A 72 6.16 -20.19 -12.28
N LEU A 73 5.72 -19.76 -11.10
CA LEU A 73 5.04 -18.49 -10.86
C LEU A 73 5.97 -17.54 -10.11
N CYS A 74 6.22 -16.36 -10.68
CA CYS A 74 6.92 -15.26 -10.02
C CYS A 74 5.92 -14.10 -9.80
N SER A 75 5.57 -13.83 -8.54
CA SER A 75 4.49 -12.89 -8.16
C SER A 75 4.73 -11.44 -8.58
N PHE A 76 6.00 -11.04 -8.71
CA PHE A 76 6.41 -9.68 -9.08
C PHE A 76 6.89 -9.58 -10.54
N GLY A 77 6.84 -10.67 -11.30
CA GLY A 77 7.55 -10.80 -12.57
C GLY A 77 9.08 -10.79 -12.40
N CYS A 78 9.81 -10.93 -13.50
CA CYS A 78 11.28 -10.96 -13.49
C CYS A 78 11.94 -9.77 -14.19
N GLY A 79 11.17 -8.75 -14.62
CA GLY A 79 11.67 -7.66 -15.44
C GLY A 79 12.30 -8.19 -16.73
N SER A 80 13.58 -7.84 -16.95
CA SER A 80 14.42 -8.32 -18.06
C SER A 80 14.81 -9.82 -18.01
N GLY A 81 14.59 -10.50 -16.87
CA GLY A 81 14.98 -11.90 -16.66
C GLY A 81 13.85 -12.93 -16.88
N LEU A 82 14.18 -14.20 -16.65
CA LEU A 82 13.25 -15.34 -16.80
C LEU A 82 12.92 -15.97 -15.45
N CYS A 83 11.64 -16.27 -15.21
CA CYS A 83 11.20 -17.02 -14.02
C CYS A 83 11.64 -18.49 -14.15
N ILE A 84 12.64 -18.91 -13.37
CA ILE A 84 13.22 -20.26 -13.42
C ILE A 84 12.72 -21.18 -12.30
N ALA A 85 12.26 -20.61 -11.19
CA ALA A 85 11.58 -21.32 -10.10
C ALA A 85 10.59 -20.35 -9.41
N PRO A 86 9.73 -20.83 -8.49
CA PRO A 86 8.73 -19.96 -7.85
C PRO A 86 9.36 -18.76 -7.13
N ASN A 87 9.01 -17.55 -7.53
CA ASN A 87 9.62 -16.29 -7.07
C ASN A 87 11.16 -16.24 -7.20
N LEU A 88 11.73 -16.95 -8.18
CA LEU A 88 13.16 -16.92 -8.49
C LEU A 88 13.39 -16.69 -9.98
N CYS A 89 14.06 -15.59 -10.28
CA CYS A 89 14.41 -15.12 -11.60
C CYS A 89 15.88 -15.42 -11.92
N SER A 90 16.17 -15.79 -13.16
CA SER A 90 17.50 -15.76 -13.74
C SER A 90 17.65 -14.46 -14.54
N CYS A 91 18.69 -13.70 -14.23
CA CYS A 91 18.87 -12.35 -14.76
C CYS A 91 19.89 -12.32 -15.92
N PRO A 92 19.86 -11.30 -16.81
CA PRO A 92 20.73 -11.25 -18.00
C PRO A 92 22.23 -11.09 -17.69
N ASP A 93 22.56 -10.59 -16.50
CA ASP A 93 23.90 -10.50 -15.92
C ASP A 93 24.41 -11.85 -15.36
N GLY A 94 23.55 -12.87 -15.30
CA GLY A 94 23.84 -14.20 -14.76
C GLY A 94 23.49 -14.37 -13.28
N GLU A 95 23.06 -13.31 -12.61
CA GLU A 95 22.64 -13.36 -11.20
C GLU A 95 21.24 -13.98 -11.04
N GLN A 96 20.88 -14.31 -9.80
CA GLN A 96 19.55 -14.81 -9.44
C GLN A 96 18.92 -13.97 -8.33
N GLY A 97 17.64 -13.64 -8.49
CA GLY A 97 16.91 -12.75 -7.58
C GLY A 97 15.40 -12.94 -7.59
N ILE A 98 14.68 -12.20 -6.75
CA ILE A 98 13.21 -12.18 -6.74
C ILE A 98 12.66 -11.35 -7.92
N THR A 99 13.44 -10.35 -8.34
CA THR A 99 13.31 -9.55 -9.57
C THR A 99 14.71 -9.31 -10.11
N CYS A 100 14.85 -8.98 -11.41
CA CYS A 100 16.14 -8.62 -11.99
C CYS A 100 16.34 -7.10 -12.02
N PRO A 101 17.58 -6.61 -11.84
CA PRO A 101 17.88 -5.21 -12.02
C PRO A 101 17.68 -4.86 -13.50
N GLU A 102 16.76 -3.94 -13.78
CA GLU A 102 16.62 -3.39 -15.13
C GLU A 102 17.73 -2.35 -15.38
N PRO A 103 18.23 -2.22 -16.63
CA PRO A 103 19.14 -1.14 -16.96
C PRO A 103 18.43 0.22 -16.74
N PRO A 104 19.14 1.26 -16.28
CA PRO A 104 18.54 2.58 -16.09
C PRO A 104 18.04 3.12 -17.44
N GLY A 105 16.71 3.11 -17.64
CA GLY A 105 16.07 3.61 -18.86
C GLY A 105 14.89 2.80 -19.41
N THR A 106 14.52 1.63 -18.88
CA THR A 106 13.26 0.94 -19.26
C THR A 106 12.03 1.64 -18.70
N CYS A 107 12.14 2.17 -17.48
CA CYS A 107 11.38 3.34 -17.03
C CYS A 107 12.44 4.43 -16.76
N GLY A 108 12.28 5.60 -17.39
CA GLY A 108 13.24 6.70 -17.30
C GLY A 108 13.03 7.55 -16.04
N GLU A 109 12.97 8.87 -16.23
CA GLU A 109 12.53 9.84 -15.22
C GLU A 109 11.05 9.67 -14.80
N TYR A 110 10.31 8.78 -15.48
CA TYR A 110 8.87 8.57 -15.34
C TYR A 110 8.57 7.11 -14.97
N GLY A 111 7.53 6.92 -14.16
CA GLY A 111 7.08 5.60 -13.73
C GLY A 111 6.33 4.82 -14.82
N CYS A 112 6.21 3.51 -14.60
CA CYS A 112 5.45 2.61 -15.46
C CYS A 112 4.37 1.91 -14.64
N ASP A 113 3.14 1.82 -15.15
CA ASP A 113 2.15 0.88 -14.64
C ASP A 113 2.39 -0.49 -15.30
N LEU A 114 2.75 -1.47 -14.47
CA LEU A 114 3.14 -2.82 -14.89
C LEU A 114 2.03 -3.81 -14.54
N SER A 115 1.21 -4.19 -15.52
CA SER A 115 0.39 -5.40 -15.37
C SER A 115 1.25 -6.64 -15.62
N CYS A 116 1.71 -7.26 -14.53
CA CYS A 116 2.42 -8.52 -14.56
C CYS A 116 1.45 -9.71 -14.59
N ASN A 117 1.56 -10.57 -15.59
CA ASN A 117 0.77 -11.79 -15.75
C ASN A 117 1.63 -12.92 -16.33
N HIS A 118 1.43 -14.14 -15.83
CA HIS A 118 2.05 -15.37 -16.38
C HIS A 118 3.58 -15.31 -16.61
N GLY A 119 4.32 -14.66 -15.70
CA GLY A 119 5.79 -14.61 -15.74
C GLY A 119 6.38 -13.53 -16.65
N GLY A 120 5.57 -12.68 -17.26
CA GLY A 120 6.00 -11.45 -17.93
C GLY A 120 5.29 -10.22 -17.35
N CYS A 121 5.94 -9.06 -17.42
CA CYS A 121 5.31 -7.76 -17.23
C CYS A 121 5.26 -7.05 -18.57
N GLN A 122 4.07 -6.65 -19.00
CA GLN A 122 3.88 -5.84 -20.20
C GLN A 122 3.84 -4.37 -19.76
N GLU A 123 4.55 -3.47 -20.46
CA GLU A 123 4.36 -2.02 -20.31
C GLU A 123 2.89 -1.70 -20.69
N VAL A 124 2.06 -1.34 -19.71
CA VAL A 124 0.63 -1.05 -19.95
C VAL A 124 0.40 0.44 -20.16
N ALA A 125 1.04 1.29 -19.36
CA ALA A 125 1.01 2.73 -19.52
C ALA A 125 2.25 3.39 -18.91
N ARG A 126 2.66 4.51 -19.52
CA ARG A 126 3.53 5.49 -18.87
C ARG A 126 2.70 6.26 -17.86
N VAL A 127 3.22 6.41 -16.65
CA VAL A 127 2.52 7.10 -15.56
C VAL A 127 3.46 8.13 -14.95
N CYS A 128 2.99 9.37 -14.87
CA CYS A 128 3.74 10.42 -14.22
C CYS A 128 3.80 10.21 -12.70
N PRO A 129 4.87 10.66 -12.02
CA PRO A 129 4.90 10.67 -10.55
C PRO A 129 3.69 11.43 -9.96
N LEU A 130 3.39 11.17 -8.69
CA LEU A 130 2.37 11.94 -7.96
C LEU A 130 2.73 13.44 -7.99
N GLY A 131 1.74 14.30 -8.22
CA GLY A 131 1.94 15.75 -8.44
C GLY A 131 2.23 16.13 -9.90
N PHE A 132 2.27 15.19 -10.84
CA PHE A 132 2.58 15.47 -12.25
C PHE A 132 1.49 14.96 -13.21
N SER A 133 1.31 15.70 -14.31
CA SER A 133 0.36 15.42 -15.39
C SER A 133 1.07 15.08 -16.69
N MET A 134 0.43 14.27 -17.55
CA MET A 134 0.96 13.95 -18.88
C MET A 134 0.69 15.10 -19.86
N ALA A 135 1.75 15.73 -20.35
CA ALA A 135 1.70 16.67 -21.47
C ALA A 135 2.23 16.02 -22.75
N GLU A 136 1.40 15.98 -23.80
CA GLU A 136 1.85 15.57 -25.14
C GLU A 136 2.67 16.68 -25.78
N THR A 137 3.91 16.35 -26.20
CA THR A 137 4.79 17.27 -26.92
C THR A 137 5.22 16.67 -28.26
N ALA A 138 5.79 17.48 -29.15
CA ALA A 138 6.29 17.01 -30.45
C ALA A 138 7.36 15.90 -30.37
N ASN A 139 7.98 15.71 -29.20
CA ASN A 139 8.97 14.66 -28.92
C ASN A 139 8.41 13.50 -28.06
N GLY A 140 7.08 13.42 -27.88
CA GLY A 140 6.41 12.42 -27.06
C GLY A 140 5.80 12.97 -25.76
N VAL A 141 5.33 12.07 -24.89
CA VAL A 141 4.78 12.41 -23.58
C VAL A 141 5.89 12.87 -22.63
N ARG A 142 5.68 14.00 -21.97
CA ARG A 142 6.49 14.51 -20.86
C ARG A 142 5.60 14.68 -19.63
N CYS A 143 6.17 14.51 -18.44
CA CYS A 143 5.47 14.87 -17.22
C CYS A 143 5.68 16.36 -16.93
N THR A 144 4.59 17.08 -16.73
CA THR A 144 4.58 18.48 -16.30
C THR A 144 3.96 18.56 -14.92
N ASP A 145 4.64 19.27 -14.03
CA ASP A 145 4.19 19.58 -12.68
C ASP A 145 2.75 20.13 -12.69
N ILE A 146 1.93 19.69 -11.75
CA ILE A 146 0.55 20.16 -11.59
C ILE A 146 0.58 21.36 -10.66
N ASP A 147 0.21 22.54 -11.18
CA ASP A 147 0.03 23.72 -10.33
C ASP A 147 -1.24 23.58 -9.48
N GLU A 148 -1.11 22.95 -8.32
CA GLU A 148 -2.22 22.77 -7.40
C GLU A 148 -2.68 24.10 -6.80
N CYS A 149 -1.83 25.14 -6.76
CA CYS A 149 -2.19 26.47 -6.25
C CYS A 149 -3.29 27.16 -7.07
N LEU A 150 -3.58 26.69 -8.30
CA LEU A 150 -4.76 27.11 -9.07
C LEU A 150 -6.10 26.64 -8.45
N SER A 151 -6.05 25.70 -7.50
CA SER A 151 -7.23 25.08 -6.86
C SER A 151 -7.12 24.89 -5.33
N ALA A 152 -5.93 25.03 -4.76
CA ALA A 152 -5.67 24.80 -3.34
C ALA A 152 -6.30 25.89 -2.45
N ALA A 153 -6.82 25.46 -1.30
CA ALA A 153 -7.38 26.33 -0.28
C ALA A 153 -6.36 26.58 0.84
N CYS A 154 -5.33 27.39 0.57
CA CYS A 154 -4.46 27.95 1.61
C CYS A 154 -5.14 29.17 2.26
N GLU A 155 -5.02 29.33 3.58
CA GLU A 155 -5.36 30.60 4.25
C GLU A 155 -4.29 31.68 4.02
N GLY A 156 -3.04 31.26 3.78
CA GLY A 156 -1.90 32.11 3.48
C GLY A 156 -1.55 32.17 1.98
N LEU A 157 -0.27 32.34 1.69
CA LEU A 157 0.26 32.27 0.33
C LEU A 157 0.37 30.79 -0.10
N CYS A 158 -0.11 30.45 -1.30
CA CYS A 158 0.21 29.15 -1.91
C CYS A 158 1.49 29.26 -2.74
N VAL A 159 2.43 28.35 -2.54
CA VAL A 159 3.66 28.22 -3.30
C VAL A 159 3.66 26.85 -3.97
N ASN A 160 3.62 26.86 -5.30
CA ASN A 160 3.71 25.63 -6.07
C ASN A 160 5.16 25.10 -6.07
N THR A 161 5.34 23.80 -5.95
CA THR A 161 6.64 23.13 -5.82
C THR A 161 6.70 21.90 -6.73
N GLU A 162 7.90 21.38 -7.02
CA GLU A 162 8.02 20.22 -7.90
C GLU A 162 7.42 18.96 -7.24
N GLY A 163 6.31 18.45 -7.79
CA GLY A 163 5.57 17.29 -7.28
C GLY A 163 4.55 17.59 -6.17
N GLY A 164 4.16 18.85 -5.95
CA GLY A 164 3.16 19.23 -4.95
C GLY A 164 3.12 20.72 -4.64
N PHE A 165 2.46 21.12 -3.56
CA PHE A 165 2.43 22.52 -3.11
C PHE A 165 2.62 22.69 -1.61
N VAL A 166 2.98 23.90 -1.19
CA VAL A 166 3.11 24.32 0.21
C VAL A 166 2.32 25.61 0.44
N CYS A 167 1.55 25.67 1.53
CA CYS A 167 0.99 26.91 2.03
C CYS A 167 1.99 27.59 3.00
N GLU A 168 2.27 28.87 2.78
CA GLU A 168 3.08 29.71 3.66
C GLU A 168 2.22 30.73 4.41
N CYS A 169 2.43 30.86 5.71
CA CYS A 169 1.68 31.80 6.54
C CYS A 169 2.34 33.19 6.59
N GLY A 170 1.50 34.22 6.81
CA GLY A 170 1.98 35.59 6.99
C GLY A 170 2.87 35.76 8.23
N PRO A 171 3.61 36.88 8.34
CA PRO A 171 4.56 37.11 9.43
C PRO A 171 3.95 36.90 10.82
N GLY A 172 4.61 36.10 11.66
CA GLY A 172 4.20 35.78 13.02
C GLY A 172 3.15 34.66 13.15
N LEU A 173 2.57 34.19 12.05
CA LEU A 173 1.66 33.04 12.02
C LEU A 173 2.42 31.75 11.69
N GLN A 174 1.96 30.63 12.25
CA GLN A 174 2.51 29.30 12.00
C GLN A 174 1.53 28.45 11.19
N LEU A 175 2.06 27.57 10.34
CA LEU A 175 1.23 26.65 9.57
C LEU A 175 0.65 25.57 10.49
N SER A 176 -0.66 25.36 10.38
CA SER A 176 -1.43 24.35 11.11
C SER A 176 -1.01 22.93 10.72
N ALA A 177 -1.38 21.94 11.54
CA ALA A 177 -1.10 20.52 11.29
C ALA A 177 -1.79 19.98 10.02
N ASP A 178 -2.88 20.62 9.58
CA ASP A 178 -3.55 20.37 8.30
C ASP A 178 -2.76 20.85 7.07
N ARG A 179 -1.70 21.64 7.27
CA ARG A 179 -0.84 22.28 6.23
C ARG A 179 -1.54 23.30 5.33
N HIS A 180 -2.69 23.82 5.72
CA HIS A 180 -3.47 24.79 4.95
C HIS A 180 -3.86 26.06 5.74
N SER A 181 -4.21 25.90 7.02
CA SER A 181 -4.62 26.99 7.91
C SER A 181 -3.44 27.64 8.62
N CYS A 182 -3.58 28.92 8.98
CA CYS A 182 -2.56 29.71 9.65
C CYS A 182 -2.98 30.05 11.08
N GLN A 183 -2.25 29.51 12.06
CA GLN A 183 -2.52 29.70 13.48
C GLN A 183 -1.61 30.76 14.10
N ASP A 184 -2.21 31.57 14.96
CA ASP A 184 -1.51 32.55 15.77
C ASP A 184 -0.86 31.89 17.00
N THR A 185 0.38 32.27 17.30
CA THR A 185 1.07 31.80 18.50
C THR A 185 0.93 32.86 19.58
N ASP A 186 0.13 32.61 20.62
CA ASP A 186 -0.03 33.56 21.73
C ASP A 186 1.27 33.68 22.53
N GLU A 187 2.11 34.66 22.17
CA GLU A 187 3.41 34.85 22.83
C GLU A 187 3.24 35.39 24.25
N CYS A 188 2.06 35.90 24.63
CA CYS A 188 1.80 36.33 26.02
C CYS A 188 1.83 35.15 27.00
N LEU A 189 1.63 33.91 26.54
CA LEU A 189 1.78 32.70 27.35
C LEU A 189 3.22 32.52 27.87
N ALA A 190 4.22 33.04 27.16
CA ALA A 190 5.62 33.04 27.58
C ALA A 190 6.01 34.24 28.48
N THR A 191 5.01 35.03 28.92
CA THR A 191 5.17 36.24 29.76
C THR A 191 6.27 37.23 29.34
N PRO A 192 6.35 37.64 28.05
CA PRO A 192 7.45 38.45 27.50
C PRO A 192 7.46 39.91 28.00
N CYS A 193 6.39 40.39 28.62
CA CYS A 193 6.19 41.77 29.04
C CYS A 193 6.30 41.96 30.56
N GLN A 194 6.92 43.03 31.02
CA GLN A 194 7.05 43.35 32.46
C GLN A 194 5.70 43.64 33.16
N HIS A 195 4.70 44.18 32.44
CA HIS A 195 3.44 44.65 33.04
C HIS A 195 2.18 43.98 32.45
N ARG A 196 1.73 44.40 31.26
CA ARG A 196 0.55 43.83 30.59
C ARG A 196 0.91 43.44 29.17
N CYS A 197 0.75 42.16 28.86
CA CYS A 197 0.79 41.68 27.49
C CYS A 197 -0.64 41.68 26.90
N LYS A 198 -0.76 41.95 25.60
CA LYS A 198 -1.96 41.66 24.82
C LYS A 198 -1.53 41.00 23.51
N ASN A 199 -2.04 39.81 23.26
CA ASN A 199 -1.86 39.12 22.00
C ASN A 199 -2.68 39.78 20.85
N SER A 200 -2.21 39.62 19.62
CA SER A 200 -2.85 40.00 18.37
C SER A 200 -2.37 39.11 17.23
N LEU A 201 -3.14 39.02 16.15
CA LEU A 201 -2.82 38.14 15.01
C LEU A 201 -1.42 38.45 14.43
N GLY A 202 -0.51 37.49 14.54
CA GLY A 202 0.88 37.55 14.09
C GLY A 202 1.83 38.39 14.97
N SER A 203 1.39 38.87 16.14
CA SER A 203 2.24 39.65 17.06
C SER A 203 1.59 40.00 18.39
N TYR A 204 2.36 40.13 19.47
CA TYR A 204 1.92 40.69 20.74
C TYR A 204 2.34 42.15 20.96
N ARG A 205 1.69 42.82 21.91
CA ARG A 205 2.08 44.15 22.39
C ARG A 205 2.10 44.26 23.90
N CYS A 206 3.21 44.79 24.43
CA CYS A 206 3.34 45.14 25.84
C CYS A 206 2.76 46.53 26.13
N SER A 207 2.22 46.71 27.34
CA SER A 207 1.74 47.99 27.84
C SER A 207 2.02 48.12 29.34
N CYS A 208 2.28 49.35 29.78
CA CYS A 208 2.65 49.66 31.15
C CYS A 208 1.44 50.05 32.01
N ARG A 209 1.60 49.97 33.33
CA ARG A 209 0.63 50.50 34.29
C ARG A 209 0.71 52.04 34.32
N PRO A 210 -0.34 52.77 34.75
CA PRO A 210 -0.27 54.22 34.91
C PRO A 210 0.92 54.65 35.77
N GLY A 211 1.61 55.71 35.35
CA GLY A 211 2.85 56.19 35.99
C GLY A 211 4.15 55.58 35.45
N TYR A 212 4.07 54.66 34.47
CA TYR A 212 5.24 54.06 33.80
C TYR A 212 5.14 54.21 32.27
N HIS A 213 6.29 54.31 31.61
CA HIS A 213 6.43 54.40 30.16
C HIS A 213 7.09 53.13 29.59
N LEU A 214 6.71 52.75 28.37
CA LEU A 214 7.29 51.58 27.70
C LEU A 214 8.72 51.88 27.27
N HIS A 215 9.66 51.04 27.69
CA HIS A 215 11.07 51.18 27.36
C HIS A 215 11.34 50.87 25.88
N GLY A 216 12.48 51.31 25.34
CA GLY A 216 12.84 51.15 23.93
C GLY A 216 12.92 49.70 23.44
N ASN A 217 13.13 48.74 24.35
CA ASN A 217 13.06 47.30 24.06
C ASN A 217 11.63 46.78 23.81
N ARG A 218 10.60 47.60 24.00
CA ARG A 218 9.15 47.28 23.90
C ARG A 218 8.64 46.22 24.88
N HIS A 219 9.43 45.79 25.86
CA HIS A 219 9.08 44.74 26.83
C HIS A 219 9.05 45.24 28.27
N SER A 220 9.99 46.11 28.62
CA SER A 220 10.17 46.68 29.97
C SER A 220 9.41 47.99 30.14
N CYS A 221 9.15 48.35 31.39
CA CYS A 221 8.48 49.57 31.81
C CYS A 221 9.36 50.34 32.80
N VAL A 222 9.56 51.63 32.53
CA VAL A 222 10.39 52.57 33.32
C VAL A 222 9.58 53.75 33.83
#